data_AF-A0ABD7HLK2-F1
#
_entry.id   AF-A0ABD7HLK2-F1
#
_cell.length_a   1.000
_cell.length_b   1.000
_cell.length_c   1.000
_cell.angle_alpha   90.00
_cell.angle_beta   90.00
_cell.angle_gamma   90.00
#
_symmetry.space_group_name_H-M   'P 1'
#
loop_
_entity.id
_entity.type
_entity.pdbx_description
1 polymer ?
#
loop_
_entity_poly.entity_id
_entity_poly.type
_entity_poly.pdbx_seq_one_letter_code
_entity_poly.pdbx_strand_id
1 'polypeptide(L)'
;MDGRKAVREVIESIPNLFGITRGVTIGAEGLTETIVYTQAQVADIIASILPDALKTKGHVVIALPEVETYESGRQYVRVPITAQPWSDGAVRISPHGDQVAIRNVPDKLPMQDAPALAAALMAAHTLWRRDTRKPISQA
;
A
#
# COMPACT_ATOMS: atom_id res chain seq x y z
N MET A 1 -4.29 -8.07 -13.99
CA MET A 1 -4.16 -8.85 -12.74
C MET A 1 -5.07 -8.20 -11.70
N ASP A 2 -5.85 -8.98 -10.95
CA ASP A 2 -6.80 -8.46 -9.96
C ASP A 2 -6.20 -8.53 -8.55
N GLY A 3 -5.76 -7.37 -8.03
CA GLY A 3 -5.19 -7.27 -6.68
C GLY A 3 -6.18 -7.67 -5.60
N ARG A 4 -7.49 -7.50 -5.82
CA ARG A 4 -8.53 -7.93 -4.86
C ARG A 4 -8.56 -9.45 -4.75
N LYS A 5 -8.47 -10.15 -5.88
CA LYS A 5 -8.40 -11.62 -5.90
C LYS A 5 -7.17 -12.12 -5.13
N ALA A 6 -6.01 -11.51 -5.34
CA ALA A 6 -4.78 -11.87 -4.64
C ALA A 6 -4.90 -11.69 -3.12
N VAL A 7 -5.45 -10.56 -2.67
CA VAL A 7 -5.72 -10.30 -1.25
C VAL A 7 -6.66 -11.34 -0.66
N ARG A 8 -7.78 -11.63 -1.34
CA ARG A 8 -8.77 -12.61 -0.87
C ARG A 8 -8.15 -13.99 -0.69
N GLU A 9 -7.45 -14.48 -1.69
CA GLU A 9 -6.82 -15.81 -1.64
C GLU A 9 -5.78 -15.92 -0.52
N VAL A 10 -5.05 -14.84 -0.22
CA VAL A 10 -4.11 -14.84 0.91
C VAL A 10 -4.87 -14.96 2.22
N ILE A 11 -5.91 -14.13 2.44
CA ILE A 11 -6.73 -14.17 3.66
C ILE A 11 -7.37 -15.55 3.86
N GLU A 12 -7.92 -16.15 2.80
CA GLU A 12 -8.51 -17.49 2.83
C GLU A 12 -7.50 -18.60 3.19
N SER A 13 -6.21 -18.39 2.90
CA SER A 13 -5.15 -19.35 3.21
C SER A 13 -4.59 -19.25 4.64
N ILE A 14 -4.99 -18.25 5.42
CA ILE A 14 -4.49 -18.06 6.79
C ILE A 14 -5.11 -19.11 7.72
N PRO A 15 -4.30 -19.99 8.33
CA PRO A 15 -4.83 -21.00 9.24
C PRO A 15 -5.34 -20.36 10.53
N ASN A 16 -6.42 -20.92 11.08
CA ASN A 16 -6.98 -20.52 12.39
C ASN A 16 -7.34 -19.04 12.51
N LEU A 17 -7.66 -18.36 11.38
CA LEU A 17 -7.88 -16.92 11.35
C LEU A 17 -8.95 -16.44 12.34
N PHE A 18 -9.99 -17.23 12.57
CA PHE A 18 -11.12 -16.87 13.44
C PHE A 18 -11.04 -17.45 14.85
N GLY A 19 -10.06 -18.30 15.13
CA GLY A 19 -9.91 -18.97 16.42
C GLY A 19 -9.22 -20.32 16.33
N ILE A 20 -8.93 -20.89 17.50
CA ILE A 20 -8.34 -22.22 17.64
C ILE A 20 -9.23 -23.07 18.52
N THR A 21 -9.46 -24.31 18.10
CA THR A 21 -10.05 -25.35 18.94
C THR A 21 -8.93 -26.22 19.49
N ARG A 22 -8.82 -26.35 20.82
CA ARG A 22 -7.82 -27.20 21.48
C ARG A 22 -8.50 -28.17 22.45
N GLY A 23 -8.03 -29.42 22.48
CA GLY A 23 -8.45 -30.40 23.47
C GLY A 23 -7.88 -30.07 24.85
N VAL A 24 -8.73 -30.07 25.87
CA VAL A 24 -8.32 -29.84 27.27
C VAL A 24 -7.71 -31.14 27.82
N THR A 25 -6.44 -31.10 28.22
CA THR A 25 -5.69 -32.28 28.72
C THR A 25 -5.72 -32.47 30.24
N ILE A 26 -6.31 -31.54 31.02
CA ILE A 26 -6.35 -31.64 32.49
C ILE A 26 -7.80 -31.57 32.98
N GLY A 27 -8.26 -32.65 33.60
CA GLY A 27 -9.51 -32.70 34.39
C GLY A 27 -10.79 -33.13 33.66
N ALA A 28 -10.80 -33.18 32.32
CA ALA A 28 -11.93 -33.66 31.53
C ALA A 28 -11.48 -34.11 30.13
N GLU A 29 -11.06 -35.37 30.00
CA GLU A 29 -10.76 -35.98 28.71
C GLU A 29 -11.98 -35.85 27.78
N GLY A 30 -11.81 -35.20 26.63
CA GLY A 30 -12.84 -35.06 25.60
C GLY A 30 -13.51 -33.69 25.47
N LEU A 31 -13.21 -32.71 26.34
CA LEU A 31 -13.70 -31.33 26.16
C LEU A 31 -12.80 -30.55 25.19
N THR A 32 -13.40 -30.02 24.13
CA THR A 32 -12.78 -29.07 23.20
C THR A 32 -13.07 -27.64 23.62
N GLU A 33 -12.04 -26.88 23.95
CA GLU A 33 -12.13 -25.44 24.17
C GLU A 33 -11.96 -24.71 22.84
N THR A 34 -12.90 -23.83 22.49
CA THR A 34 -12.81 -22.98 21.30
C THR A 34 -12.49 -21.57 21.74
N ILE A 35 -11.29 -21.12 21.42
CA ILE A 35 -10.85 -19.74 21.62
C ILE A 35 -11.21 -18.98 20.35
N VAL A 36 -12.16 -18.06 20.45
CA VAL A 36 -12.55 -17.16 19.35
C VAL A 36 -11.73 -15.88 19.44
N TYR A 37 -11.11 -15.48 18.33
CA TYR A 37 -10.33 -14.25 18.28
C TYR A 37 -11.21 -13.02 18.14
N THR A 38 -10.81 -11.94 18.82
CA THR A 38 -11.42 -10.62 18.65
C THR A 38 -11.05 -10.01 17.30
N GLN A 39 -11.83 -9.03 16.83
CA GLN A 39 -11.56 -8.35 15.57
C GLN A 39 -10.15 -7.73 15.52
N ALA A 40 -9.65 -7.19 16.65
CA ALA A 40 -8.30 -6.64 16.73
C ALA A 40 -7.23 -7.73 16.51
N GLN A 41 -7.39 -8.89 17.16
CA GLN A 41 -6.49 -10.02 17.00
C GLN A 41 -6.50 -10.56 15.56
N VAL A 42 -7.69 -10.66 14.94
CA VAL A 42 -7.80 -11.06 13.53
C VAL A 42 -7.09 -10.05 12.62
N ALA A 43 -7.27 -8.75 12.87
CA ALA A 43 -6.62 -7.70 12.09
C ALA A 43 -5.09 -7.76 12.21
N ASP A 44 -4.56 -7.99 13.41
CA ASP A 44 -3.12 -8.13 13.66
C ASP A 44 -2.54 -9.37 12.95
N ILE A 45 -3.25 -10.51 12.99
CA ILE A 45 -2.85 -11.72 12.25
C ILE A 45 -2.79 -11.42 10.75
N ILE A 46 -3.83 -10.81 10.17
CA ILE A 46 -3.84 -10.45 8.74
C ILE A 46 -2.70 -9.50 8.41
N ALA A 47 -2.50 -8.44 9.21
CA ALA A 47 -1.46 -7.44 8.99
C ALA A 47 -0.06 -8.05 9.03
N SER A 48 0.16 -9.08 9.85
CA SER A 48 1.46 -9.76 9.96
C SER A 48 1.78 -10.70 8.77
N ILE A 49 0.77 -11.27 8.11
CA ILE A 49 0.98 -12.28 7.05
C ILE A 49 0.79 -11.68 5.65
N LEU A 50 -0.21 -10.83 5.49
CA LEU A 50 -0.69 -10.37 4.19
C LEU A 50 0.41 -9.68 3.35
N PRO A 51 1.25 -8.76 3.88
CA PRO A 51 2.25 -8.09 3.06
C PRO A 51 3.28 -9.04 2.46
N ASP A 52 3.77 -10.01 3.22
CA ASP A 52 4.79 -10.96 2.75
C ASP A 52 4.21 -12.01 1.82
N ALA A 53 2.99 -12.50 2.11
CA ALA A 53 2.27 -13.40 1.22
C ALA A 53 1.87 -12.74 -0.12
N LEU A 54 1.61 -11.43 -0.14
CA LEU A 54 1.40 -10.69 -1.38
C LEU A 54 2.68 -10.59 -2.22
N LYS A 55 3.85 -10.39 -1.58
CA LYS A 55 5.15 -10.33 -2.28
C LYS A 55 5.45 -11.62 -3.05
N THR A 56 5.17 -12.79 -2.47
CA THR A 56 5.39 -14.08 -3.16
C THR A 56 4.49 -14.25 -4.39
N LYS A 57 3.33 -13.57 -4.41
CA LYS A 57 2.42 -13.51 -5.55
C LYS A 57 2.72 -12.35 -6.52
N GLY A 58 3.87 -11.67 -6.38
CA GLY A 58 4.26 -10.54 -7.23
C GLY A 58 3.51 -9.24 -6.96
N HIS A 59 2.86 -9.11 -5.80
CA HIS A 59 2.17 -7.88 -5.38
C HIS A 59 2.99 -7.18 -4.29
N VAL A 60 3.10 -5.85 -4.38
CA VAL A 60 3.79 -5.06 -3.36
C VAL A 60 2.80 -4.08 -2.71
N VAL A 61 2.81 -4.05 -1.38
CA VAL A 61 2.13 -3.00 -0.62
C VAL A 61 3.11 -1.87 -0.44
N ILE A 62 2.75 -0.67 -0.92
CA ILE A 62 3.59 0.51 -0.84
C ILE A 62 2.80 1.67 -0.24
N ALA A 63 3.42 2.35 0.73
CA ALA A 63 2.86 3.58 1.28
C ALA A 63 2.98 4.68 0.22
N LEU A 64 1.89 5.42 -0.01
CA LEU A 64 1.90 6.53 -0.94
C LEU A 64 2.37 7.79 -0.22
N PRO A 65 3.42 8.47 -0.72
CA PRO A 65 3.83 9.76 -0.19
C PRO A 65 2.73 10.81 -0.40
N GLU A 66 2.78 11.86 0.42
CA GLU A 66 1.85 12.98 0.30
C GLU A 66 2.11 13.78 -0.98
N VAL A 67 1.02 14.34 -1.53
CA VAL A 67 1.12 15.28 -2.65
C VAL A 67 1.24 16.69 -2.08
N GLU A 68 2.38 17.32 -2.28
CA GLU A 68 2.65 18.70 -1.89
C GLU A 68 2.17 19.67 -2.99
N THR A 69 1.87 20.90 -2.59
CA THR A 69 1.48 21.98 -3.50
C THR A 69 2.42 23.16 -3.31
N TYR A 70 3.08 23.59 -4.38
CA TYR A 70 3.88 24.83 -4.37
C TYR A 70 2.97 26.05 -4.18
N GLU A 71 3.54 27.18 -3.75
CA GLU A 71 2.85 28.47 -3.66
C GLU A 71 2.20 28.90 -5.00
N SER A 72 2.79 28.46 -6.11
CA SER A 72 2.24 28.66 -7.47
C SER A 72 1.00 27.82 -7.80
N GLY A 73 0.50 27.00 -6.87
CA GLY A 73 -0.60 26.06 -7.07
C GLY A 73 -0.21 24.77 -7.81
N ARG A 74 1.06 24.61 -8.19
CA ARG A 74 1.56 23.41 -8.88
C ARG A 74 1.77 22.27 -7.87
N GLN A 75 1.30 21.08 -8.21
CA GLN A 75 1.39 19.91 -7.34
C GLN A 75 2.60 19.05 -7.67
N TYR A 76 3.21 18.45 -6.66
CA TYR A 76 4.34 17.54 -6.80
C TYR A 76 4.40 16.53 -5.67
N VAL A 77 5.15 15.46 -5.91
CA VAL A 77 5.43 14.43 -4.92
C VAL A 77 6.93 14.28 -4.83
N ARG A 78 7.49 14.36 -3.61
CA ARG A 78 8.93 14.18 -3.40
C ARG A 78 9.34 12.74 -3.56
N VAL A 79 10.53 12.56 -4.12
CA VAL A 79 11.21 11.28 -4.27
C VAL A 79 12.56 11.41 -3.59
N PRO A 80 12.76 10.85 -2.39
CA PRO A 80 14.08 10.80 -1.79
C PRO A 80 14.98 9.92 -2.65
N ILE A 81 16.17 10.41 -3.01
CA ILE A 81 17.13 9.70 -3.85
C ILE A 81 18.43 9.55 -3.08
N THR A 82 18.81 8.31 -2.79
CA THR A 82 20.01 8.00 -2.02
C THR A 82 21.30 8.41 -2.73
N ALA A 83 21.32 8.39 -4.07
CA ALA A 83 22.46 8.86 -4.86
C ALA A 83 22.63 10.39 -4.87
N GLN A 84 21.63 11.16 -4.42
CA GLN A 84 21.65 12.63 -4.39
C GLN A 84 21.08 13.15 -3.06
N PRO A 85 21.73 12.89 -1.91
CA PRO A 85 21.20 13.24 -0.59
C PRO A 85 21.03 14.75 -0.37
N TRP A 86 21.64 15.59 -1.21
CA TRP A 86 21.50 17.05 -1.17
C TRP A 86 20.33 17.58 -2.01
N SER A 87 19.63 16.74 -2.78
CA SER A 87 18.51 17.17 -3.62
C SER A 87 17.48 16.05 -3.81
N ASP A 88 16.23 16.34 -3.43
CA ASP A 88 15.13 15.43 -3.71
C ASP A 88 14.78 15.42 -5.21
N GLY A 89 14.50 14.21 -5.71
CA GLY A 89 13.74 14.03 -6.93
C GLY A 89 12.29 14.49 -6.74
N ALA A 90 11.59 14.74 -7.83
CA ALA A 90 10.18 15.07 -7.77
C ALA A 90 9.41 14.51 -8.96
N VAL A 91 8.20 14.01 -8.67
CA VAL A 91 7.16 13.79 -9.67
C VAL A 91 6.24 15.01 -9.65
N ARG A 92 6.34 15.86 -10.67
CA ARG A 92 5.50 17.05 -10.81
C ARG A 92 4.25 16.74 -11.60
N ILE A 93 3.11 17.18 -11.11
CA ILE A 93 1.83 17.07 -11.80
C ILE A 93 1.66 18.33 -12.64
N SER A 94 1.30 18.16 -13.91
CA SER A 94 0.98 19.27 -14.80
C SER A 94 -0.17 20.13 -14.27
N PRO A 95 -0.28 21.41 -14.65
CA PRO A 95 -1.39 22.26 -14.22
C PRO A 95 -2.78 21.71 -14.58
N HIS A 96 -2.88 20.92 -15.66
CA HIS A 96 -4.11 20.28 -16.10
C HIS A 96 -4.38 18.93 -15.41
N GLY A 97 -3.43 18.43 -14.61
CA GLY A 97 -3.60 17.21 -13.82
C GLY A 97 -3.51 15.90 -14.62
N ASP A 98 -3.29 15.94 -15.92
CA ASP A 98 -3.34 14.78 -16.83
C ASP A 98 -1.96 14.17 -17.12
N GLN A 99 -0.89 14.94 -16.90
CA GLN A 99 0.49 14.53 -17.13
C GLN A 99 1.35 14.65 -15.88
N VAL A 100 2.39 13.80 -15.80
CA VAL A 100 3.44 13.86 -14.79
C VAL A 100 4.81 14.08 -15.44
N ALA A 101 5.66 14.87 -14.81
CA ALA A 101 7.04 15.08 -15.20
C ALA A 101 7.98 14.64 -14.07
N ILE A 102 8.97 13.81 -14.40
CA ILE A 102 10.01 13.38 -13.48
C ILE A 102 11.15 14.41 -13.52
N ARG A 103 11.51 14.98 -12.38
CA ARG A 103 12.55 16.01 -12.26
C ARG A 103 13.57 15.63 -11.19
N ASN A 104 14.82 16.00 -11.42
CA ASN A 104 15.93 15.77 -10.50
C ASN A 104 16.12 14.29 -10.11
N VAL A 105 15.65 13.37 -10.96
CA VAL A 105 15.93 11.93 -10.85
C VAL A 105 17.07 11.62 -11.81
N PRO A 106 18.12 10.90 -11.37
CA PRO A 106 19.24 10.55 -12.24
C PRO A 106 18.78 9.63 -13.37
N ASP A 107 19.43 9.75 -14.54
CA ASP A 107 19.18 8.87 -15.69
C ASP A 107 19.36 7.38 -15.33
N LYS A 108 20.24 7.10 -14.36
CA LYS A 108 20.43 5.79 -13.75
C LYS A 108 19.98 5.84 -12.30
N LEU A 109 18.75 5.40 -12.04
CA LEU A 109 18.20 5.30 -10.69
C LEU A 109 18.75 4.06 -9.97
N PRO A 110 19.35 4.20 -8.78
CA PRO A 110 19.69 3.04 -7.95
C PRO A 110 18.46 2.18 -7.67
N MET A 111 18.62 0.86 -7.72
CA MET A 111 17.49 -0.08 -7.51
C MET A 111 16.78 0.10 -6.17
N GLN A 112 17.49 0.57 -5.15
CA GLN A 112 16.93 0.86 -3.83
C GLN A 112 15.96 2.07 -3.82
N ASP A 113 16.11 3.00 -4.77
CA ASP A 113 15.26 4.19 -4.89
C ASP A 113 14.06 3.94 -5.81
N ALA A 114 14.06 2.84 -6.58
CA ALA A 114 12.98 2.50 -7.50
C ALA A 114 11.59 2.43 -6.84
N PRO A 115 11.43 1.83 -5.64
CA PRO A 115 10.15 1.87 -4.92
C PRO A 115 9.69 3.28 -4.59
N ALA A 116 10.59 4.18 -4.19
CA ALA A 116 10.24 5.56 -3.85
C ALA A 116 9.69 6.33 -5.06
N LEU A 117 10.34 6.19 -6.23
CA LEU A 117 9.84 6.78 -7.46
C LEU A 117 8.50 6.18 -7.90
N ALA A 118 8.36 4.85 -7.81
CA ALA A 118 7.11 4.16 -8.12
C ALA A 118 5.97 4.63 -7.20
N ALA A 119 6.21 4.76 -5.90
CA ALA A 119 5.23 5.27 -4.93
C ALA A 119 4.77 6.68 -5.30
N ALA A 120 5.71 7.56 -5.69
CA ALA A 120 5.40 8.93 -6.06
C ALA A 120 4.55 9.03 -7.34
N LEU A 121 4.86 8.21 -8.36
CA LEU A 121 4.05 8.11 -9.57
C LEU A 121 2.64 7.59 -9.27
N MET A 122 2.53 6.58 -8.40
CA MET A 122 1.24 6.04 -7.98
C MET A 122 0.43 7.06 -7.16
N ALA A 123 1.07 7.84 -6.28
CA ALA A 123 0.43 8.92 -5.55
C ALA A 123 -0.18 9.97 -6.50
N ALA A 124 0.60 10.42 -7.49
CA ALA A 124 0.13 11.34 -8.53
C ALA A 124 -1.06 10.76 -9.33
N HIS A 125 -0.97 9.49 -9.76
CA HIS A 125 -2.08 8.83 -10.46
C HIS A 125 -3.34 8.70 -9.60
N THR A 126 -3.22 8.42 -8.30
CA THR A 126 -4.39 8.33 -7.41
C THR A 126 -5.10 9.67 -7.24
N LEU A 127 -4.35 10.78 -7.27
CA LEU A 127 -4.93 12.12 -7.25
C LEU A 127 -5.74 12.40 -8.52
N TRP A 128 -5.16 12.15 -9.70
CA TRP A 128 -5.87 12.27 -10.97
C TRP A 128 -7.16 11.42 -11.03
N ARG A 129 -7.10 10.18 -10.52
CA ARG A 129 -8.26 9.28 -10.41
C ARG A 129 -9.35 9.79 -9.48
N ARG A 130 -9.03 10.64 -8.50
CA ARG A 130 -10.00 11.24 -7.58
C ARG A 130 -10.69 12.43 -8.23
N ASP A 131 -9.95 13.30 -8.90
CA ASP A 131 -10.53 14.47 -9.58
C ASP A 131 -11.42 14.08 -10.77
N THR A 132 -11.00 13.08 -11.56
CA THR A 132 -11.85 12.52 -12.64
C THR A 132 -13.12 11.82 -12.16
N ARG A 133 -13.20 11.46 -10.87
CA ARG A 133 -14.37 10.83 -10.25
C ARG A 133 -15.28 11.81 -9.50
N LYS A 134 -14.89 13.08 -9.33
CA LYS A 134 -15.81 14.08 -8.80
C LYS A 134 -16.92 14.27 -9.84
N PRO A 135 -18.20 13.99 -9.51
CA PRO A 135 -19.27 14.33 -10.43
C PRO A 135 -19.24 15.85 -10.64
N ILE A 136 -19.41 16.27 -11.89
CA ILE A 136 -19.66 17.67 -12.22
C ILE A 136 -20.97 18.01 -11.50
N SER A 137 -20.88 18.61 -10.31
CA SER A 137 -22.05 19.25 -9.70
C SER A 137 -22.48 20.33 -10.68
N GLN A 138 -23.60 20.05 -11.36
CA GLN A 138 -24.22 20.99 -12.29
C GLN A 138 -24.60 22.27 -11.54
N ALA A 139 -24.34 23.37 -12.23
CA ALA A 139 -24.72 24.73 -11.90
C ALA A 139 -26.24 24.91 -11.80
#